data_AF-A0A8D0KZS3-F1
#
_entry.id   AF-A0A8D0KZS3-F1
#
_cell.length_a   1.000
_cell.length_b   1.000
_cell.length_c   1.000
_cell.angle_alpha   90.00
_cell.angle_beta   90.00
_cell.angle_gamma   90.00
#
_symmetry.space_group_name_H-M   'P 1'
#
loop_
_entity.id
_entity.type
_entity.pdbx_description
1 polymer ?
#
loop_
_entity_poly.entity_id
_entity_poly.type
_entity_poly.pdbx_seq_one_letter_code
_entity_poly.pdbx_strand_id
1 'polypeptide(L)'
;CSKEEGFIPINKNLWSISYVTTMSCFAFILLLLIYYLVDVKRLWSGAPFFYPGMNSILVYIGHEVFENYFPFKWKMQDSQSHAEHLTQNLTATTLWVIISYLLYRRRIFLKI
;
A
#
# COMPACT_ATOMS: atom_id res chain seq x y z
N CYS A 1 -15.43 27.64 12.58
CA CYS A 1 -14.63 27.60 13.82
C CYS A 1 -14.01 26.22 13.97
N SER A 2 -12.71 26.08 13.69
CA SER A 2 -11.97 24.86 14.01
C SER A 2 -11.69 24.87 15.52
N LYS A 3 -12.28 23.94 16.27
CA LYS A 3 -12.04 23.80 17.71
C LYS A 3 -10.78 22.95 17.92
N GLU A 4 -9.62 23.61 17.88
CA GLU A 4 -8.31 23.07 18.28
C GLU A 4 -8.09 23.21 19.81
N GLU A 5 -9.14 23.34 20.62
CA GLU A 5 -9.05 23.63 22.07
C GLU A 5 -9.78 22.56 22.93
N GLY A 6 -9.67 21.28 22.56
CA GLY A 6 -10.22 20.15 23.32
C GLY A 6 -9.14 19.17 23.79
N PHE A 7 -9.38 18.44 24.89
CA PHE A 7 -8.41 17.69 25.72
C PHE A 7 -7.54 16.61 25.02
N ILE A 8 -7.82 16.21 23.78
CA ILE A 8 -6.92 15.34 22.99
C ILE A 8 -6.70 15.91 21.59
N PRO A 9 -5.52 16.53 21.38
CA PRO A 9 -4.79 16.48 20.13
C PRO A 9 -3.27 16.40 20.42
N ILE A 10 -2.59 15.29 20.13
CA ILE A 10 -1.18 15.13 20.53
C ILE A 10 -0.15 15.40 19.38
N ASN A 11 -0.57 15.59 18.11
CA ASN A 11 0.37 16.02 17.05
C ASN A 11 -0.29 16.60 15.77
N LYS A 12 -1.42 16.01 15.31
CA LYS A 12 -2.24 16.52 14.19
C LYS A 12 -3.72 16.22 14.42
N ASN A 13 -4.60 17.00 13.78
CA ASN A 13 -6.06 16.88 13.82
C ASN A 13 -6.60 15.50 13.31
N LEU A 14 -5.73 14.63 12.80
CA LEU A 14 -6.05 13.25 12.42
C LEU A 14 -6.01 12.25 13.59
N TRP A 15 -5.55 12.64 14.79
CA TRP A 15 -5.35 11.73 15.92
C TRP A 15 -6.40 11.90 17.02
N SER A 16 -7.67 11.81 16.66
CA SER A 16 -8.75 11.67 17.64
C SER A 16 -8.83 10.24 18.16
N ILE A 17 -9.20 10.06 19.45
CA ILE A 17 -9.33 8.71 20.06
C ILE A 17 -10.33 7.85 19.28
N SER A 18 -11.44 8.43 18.79
CA SER A 18 -12.42 7.71 17.98
C SER A 18 -11.81 7.24 16.66
N TYR A 19 -11.07 8.10 15.97
CA TYR A 19 -10.39 7.72 14.72
C TYR A 19 -9.38 6.58 14.95
N VAL A 20 -8.53 6.70 15.97
CA VAL A 20 -7.49 5.70 16.27
C VAL A 20 -8.10 4.37 16.70
N THR A 21 -9.12 4.37 17.56
CA THR A 21 -9.77 3.13 18.02
C THR A 21 -10.55 2.45 16.92
N THR A 22 -11.27 3.20 16.08
CA THR A 22 -11.97 2.65 14.91
C THR A 22 -11.00 2.06 13.89
N MET A 23 -9.94 2.80 13.51
CA MET A 23 -8.92 2.30 12.58
C MET A 23 -8.22 1.04 13.13
N SER A 24 -7.86 1.05 14.42
CA SER A 24 -7.23 -0.11 15.07
C SER A 24 -8.16 -1.31 15.12
N CYS A 25 -9.44 -1.12 15.43
CA CYS A 25 -10.44 -2.19 15.42
C CYS A 25 -10.51 -2.87 14.05
N PHE A 26 -10.64 -2.09 12.97
CA PHE A 26 -10.64 -2.62 11.61
C PHE A 26 -9.32 -3.32 11.25
N ALA A 27 -8.17 -2.76 11.64
CA ALA A 27 -6.87 -3.38 11.41
C ALA A 27 -6.75 -4.75 12.10
N PHE A 28 -7.21 -4.88 13.35
CA PHE A 28 -7.20 -6.16 14.06
C PHE A 28 -8.16 -7.18 13.46
N ILE A 29 -9.36 -6.76 13.03
CA ILE A 29 -10.29 -7.65 12.32
C ILE A 29 -9.66 -8.16 11.02
N LEU A 30 -9.06 -7.27 10.23
CA LEU A 30 -8.39 -7.64 8.98
C LEU A 30 -7.22 -8.61 9.25
N LEU A 31 -6.40 -8.33 10.26
CA LEU A 31 -5.30 -9.19 10.68
C LEU A 31 -5.81 -10.58 11.08
N LEU A 32 -6.88 -10.66 11.87
CA LEU A 32 -7.48 -11.93 12.30
C LEU A 32 -7.98 -12.74 11.10
N LEU A 33 -8.63 -12.09 10.12
CA LEU A 33 -9.10 -12.74 8.90
C LEU A 33 -7.92 -13.30 8.08
N ILE A 34 -6.87 -12.50 7.86
CA ILE A 34 -5.69 -12.94 7.09
C ILE A 34 -4.97 -14.08 7.82
N TYR A 35 -4.75 -13.95 9.13
CA TYR A 35 -4.13 -14.98 9.96
C TYR A 35 -4.92 -16.30 9.90
N TYR A 36 -6.24 -16.24 10.04
CA TYR A 36 -7.06 -17.44 9.96
C TYR A 36 -6.99 -18.11 8.58
N LEU A 37 -7.03 -17.33 7.50
CA LEU A 37 -6.98 -17.86 6.13
C LEU A 37 -5.61 -18.47 5.78
N VAL A 38 -4.52 -17.80 6.16
CA VAL A 38 -3.14 -18.15 5.79
C VAL A 38 -2.55 -19.18 6.76
N ASP A 39 -2.59 -18.92 8.07
CA ASP A 39 -1.86 -19.73 9.05
C ASP A 39 -2.68 -20.90 9.58
N VAL A 40 -3.97 -20.69 9.85
CA VAL A 40 -4.85 -21.74 10.42
C VAL A 40 -5.38 -22.65 9.31
N LYS A 41 -6.02 -22.10 8.29
CA LYS A 41 -6.64 -22.87 7.21
C LYS A 41 -5.67 -23.25 6.10
N ARG A 42 -4.49 -22.59 6.00
CA ARG A 42 -3.46 -22.84 4.97
C ARG A 42 -4.02 -22.87 3.54
N LEU A 43 -5.10 -22.12 3.29
CA LEU A 43 -5.75 -22.07 1.98
C LEU A 43 -4.93 -21.24 0.99
N TRP A 44 -4.05 -20.38 1.50
CA TRP A 44 -3.32 -19.42 0.70
C TRP A 44 -1.95 -19.11 1.33
N SER A 45 -0.91 -18.98 0.49
CA SER A 45 0.46 -18.72 0.98
C SER A 45 0.77 -17.24 1.23
N GLY A 46 -0.23 -16.34 1.16
CA GLY A 46 -0.03 -14.89 1.32
C GLY A 46 0.54 -14.16 0.09
N ALA A 47 0.61 -14.81 -1.08
CA ALA A 47 1.02 -14.20 -2.34
C ALA A 47 -0.18 -13.55 -3.07
N PRO A 48 -0.12 -12.27 -3.48
CA PRO A 48 1.10 -11.59 -3.89
C PRO A 48 1.72 -10.64 -2.86
N PHE A 49 1.07 -10.39 -1.71
CA PHE A 49 1.51 -9.37 -0.74
C PHE A 49 2.91 -9.62 -0.17
N PHE A 50 3.32 -10.89 -0.09
CA PHE A 50 4.64 -11.27 0.39
C PHE A 50 5.78 -10.76 -0.52
N TYR A 51 5.59 -10.71 -1.84
CA TYR A 51 6.66 -10.36 -2.78
C TYR A 51 7.14 -8.90 -2.68
N PRO A 52 6.25 -7.88 -2.73
CA PRO A 52 6.67 -6.51 -2.48
C PRO A 52 7.01 -6.28 -1.01
N GLY A 53 6.41 -7.01 -0.08
CA GLY A 53 6.72 -6.90 1.35
C GLY A 53 8.17 -7.26 1.69
N MET A 54 8.72 -8.32 1.10
CA MET A 54 10.12 -8.70 1.31
C MET A 54 11.13 -7.72 0.69
N ASN A 55 10.71 -6.91 -0.28
CA ASN A 55 11.54 -5.99 -1.06
C ASN A 55 11.00 -4.55 -0.99
N SER A 56 10.43 -4.17 0.14
CA SER A 56 9.70 -2.91 0.29
C SER A 56 10.56 -1.68 0.00
N ILE A 57 11.83 -1.68 0.42
CA ILE A 57 12.75 -0.57 0.16
C ILE A 57 13.08 -0.42 -1.34
N LEU A 58 13.29 -1.52 -2.05
CA LEU A 58 13.56 -1.52 -3.50
C LEU A 58 12.36 -0.99 -4.27
N VAL A 59 11.16 -1.47 -3.91
CA VAL A 59 9.92 -1.04 -4.55
C VAL A 59 9.67 0.44 -4.28
N TYR A 60 9.95 0.92 -3.06
CA TYR A 60 9.81 2.34 -2.72
C TYR A 60 10.76 3.23 -3.52
N ILE A 61 12.07 2.97 -3.47
CA ILE A 61 13.07 3.75 -4.20
C ILE A 61 12.79 3.68 -5.70
N GLY A 62 12.47 2.49 -6.20
CA GLY A 62 12.12 2.31 -7.60
C GLY A 62 10.89 3.12 -8.00
N HIS A 63 9.83 3.13 -7.18
CA HIS A 63 8.65 3.93 -7.45
C HIS A 63 8.98 5.43 -7.49
N GLU A 64 9.80 5.92 -6.57
CA GLU A 64 10.22 7.33 -6.53
C GLU A 64 11.06 7.71 -7.76
N VAL A 65 12.02 6.86 -8.15
CA VAL A 65 12.86 7.10 -9.34
C VAL A 65 12.06 7.03 -10.63
N PHE A 66 11.11 6.09 -10.73
CA PHE A 66 10.32 5.86 -11.94
C PHE A 66 8.97 6.57 -11.97
N GLU A 67 8.66 7.43 -10.99
CA GLU A 67 7.34 8.07 -10.85
C GLU A 67 6.91 8.82 -12.11
N ASN A 68 7.85 9.45 -12.81
CA ASN A 68 7.58 10.26 -14.01
C ASN A 68 7.84 9.54 -15.33
N TYR A 69 8.17 8.25 -15.29
CA TYR A 69 8.50 7.47 -16.47
C TYR A 69 7.30 6.63 -16.94
N PHE A 70 7.13 6.55 -18.26
CA PHE A 70 6.26 5.54 -18.86
C PHE A 70 6.83 4.15 -18.51
N PRO A 71 6.04 3.17 -18.07
CA PRO A 71 4.56 3.09 -18.07
C PRO A 71 3.85 3.49 -16.76
N PHE A 72 4.55 4.01 -15.75
CA PHE A 72 3.94 4.33 -14.44
C PHE A 72 3.15 5.65 -14.44
N LYS A 73 3.55 6.56 -15.32
CA LYS A 73 2.86 7.84 -15.53
C LYS A 73 2.92 8.20 -16.99
N TRP A 74 1.77 8.55 -17.55
CA TRP A 74 1.64 9.07 -18.90
C TRP A 74 0.79 10.33 -18.87
N LYS A 75 0.93 11.15 -19.92
CA LYS A 75 0.15 12.37 -20.05
C LYS A 75 -1.32 11.99 -20.27
N MET A 76 -2.15 12.22 -19.27
CA MET A 76 -3.59 12.07 -19.36
C MET A 76 -4.16 13.09 -20.34
N GLN A 77 -5.14 12.67 -21.13
CA GLN A 77 -5.82 13.55 -22.06
C GLN A 77 -6.86 14.40 -21.31
N ASP A 78 -7.54 13.79 -20.33
CA ASP A 78 -8.49 14.46 -19.44
C ASP A 78 -8.13 14.21 -17.97
N SER A 79 -7.42 15.16 -17.34
CA SER A 79 -6.98 15.06 -15.94
C SER A 79 -8.12 14.93 -14.90
N GLN A 80 -9.38 15.17 -15.29
CA GLN A 80 -10.56 15.01 -14.42
C GLN A 80 -11.22 13.64 -14.55
N SER A 81 -10.87 12.85 -15.56
CA SER A 81 -11.44 11.52 -15.79
C SER A 81 -10.95 10.53 -14.73
N HIS A 82 -11.84 10.11 -13.83
CA HIS A 82 -11.51 9.13 -12.78
C HIS A 82 -11.12 7.76 -13.36
N ALA A 83 -11.62 7.43 -14.56
CA ALA A 83 -11.29 6.18 -15.24
C ALA A 83 -9.82 6.16 -15.71
N GLU A 84 -9.29 7.30 -16.17
CA GLU A 84 -7.89 7.41 -16.55
C GLU A 84 -6.98 7.26 -15.32
N HIS A 85 -7.33 7.91 -14.21
CA HIS A 85 -6.60 7.78 -12.94
C HIS A 85 -6.61 6.35 -12.41
N LEU A 86 -7.76 5.68 -12.46
CA LEU A 86 -7.87 4.29 -12.04
C LEU A 86 -6.99 3.39 -12.92
N THR A 87 -7.03 3.57 -14.24
CA THR A 87 -6.24 2.76 -15.18
C THR A 87 -4.75 2.96 -14.97
N GLN A 88 -4.30 4.20 -14.75
CA GLN A 88 -2.90 4.48 -14.45
C GLN A 88 -2.45 3.86 -13.14
N ASN A 89 -3.22 4.05 -12.06
CA ASN A 89 -2.85 3.47 -10.76
C ASN A 89 -2.88 1.93 -10.79
N LEU A 90 -3.85 1.34 -11.48
CA LEU A 90 -3.95 -0.10 -11.63
C LEU A 90 -2.75 -0.66 -12.39
N THR A 91 -2.43 -0.09 -13.56
CA THR A 91 -1.27 -0.52 -14.37
C THR A 91 0.05 -0.36 -13.61
N ALA A 92 0.27 0.79 -12.96
CA ALA A 92 1.44 1.04 -12.15
C ALA A 92 1.58 0.02 -11.01
N THR A 93 0.49 -0.26 -10.29
CA THR A 93 0.48 -1.24 -9.19
C THR A 93 0.73 -2.66 -9.70
N THR A 94 0.08 -3.06 -10.81
CA THR A 94 0.31 -4.38 -11.42
C THR A 94 1.76 -4.56 -11.84
N LEU A 95 2.37 -3.54 -12.44
CA LEU A 95 3.78 -3.56 -12.83
C LEU A 95 4.70 -3.69 -11.62
N TRP A 96 4.46 -2.96 -10.54
CA TRP A 96 5.24 -3.08 -9.31
C TRP A 96 5.12 -4.48 -8.68
N VAL A 97 3.93 -5.08 -8.71
CA VAL A 97 3.73 -6.47 -8.27
C VAL A 97 4.56 -7.43 -9.13
N ILE A 98 4.57 -7.26 -10.46
CA ILE A 98 5.37 -8.07 -11.38
C ILE A 98 6.87 -7.89 -11.11
N ILE A 99 7.35 -6.66 -10.94
CA ILE A 99 8.75 -6.37 -10.61
C ILE A 99 9.14 -7.03 -9.29
N SER A 100 8.29 -6.91 -8.26
CA SER A 100 8.53 -7.55 -6.96
C SER A 100 8.60 -9.08 -7.07
N TYR A 101 7.76 -9.68 -7.93
CA TYR A 101 7.78 -11.11 -8.21
C TYR A 101 9.06 -11.54 -8.94
N LEU A 102 9.53 -10.76 -9.92
CA LEU A 102 10.80 -11.01 -10.60
C LEU A 102 12.00 -10.94 -9.65
N LEU A 103 12.03 -9.94 -8.77
CA LEU A 103 13.05 -9.80 -7.73
C LEU A 103 13.04 -10.99 -6.77
N TYR A 104 11.85 -11.41 -6.32
CA TYR A 104 11.68 -12.59 -5.49
C TYR A 104 12.22 -13.85 -6.18
N ARG A 105 11.91 -14.06 -7.47
CA ARG A 105 12.40 -15.20 -8.26
C ARG A 105 13.92 -15.18 -8.43
N ARG A 106 14.52 -13.99 -8.52
CA ARG A 106 15.97 -13.79 -8.60
C ARG A 106 16.68 -13.89 -7.24
N ARG A 107 15.94 -14.08 -6.14
CA ARG A 107 16.46 -14.16 -4.75
C ARG A 107 17.27 -12.92 -4.33
N ILE A 108 17.03 -11.78 -4.97
CA ILE A 108 17.65 -10.50 -4.60
C ILE A 108 16.75 -9.88 -3.54
N PHE A 109 17.28 -9.73 -2.32
CA PHE A 109 16.61 -9.09 -1.20
C PHE A 109 17.49 -7.98 -0.66
N LEU A 110 17.14 -6.73 -0.93
CA LEU A 110 17.78 -5.62 -0.23
C LEU A 110 17.18 -5.51 1.17
N LYS A 111 18.02 -5.77 2.16
CA LYS A 111 17.74 -5.59 3.58
C LYS A 111 18.77 -4.59 4.09
N ILE A 112 18.31 -3.57 4.80
CA ILE A 112 19.17 -2.61 5.50
C ILE A 112 19.35 -3.08 6.94
#